data_AF-A0A3N5X5Y8-F1
#
_entry.id   AF-A0A3N5X5Y8-F1
#
_cell.length_a   1.000
_cell.length_b   1.000
_cell.length_c   1.000
_cell.angle_alpha   90.00
_cell.angle_beta   90.00
_cell.angle_gamma   90.00
#
_symmetry.space_group_name_H-M   'P 1'
#
loop_
_entity.id
_entity.type
_entity.pdbx_description
1 polymer ?
#
loop_
_entity_poly.entity_id
_entity_poly.type
_entity_poly.pdbx_seq_one_letter_code
_entity_poly.pdbx_strand_id
1 'polypeptide(L)' 'VGIFGPAGSIKGAGLGLVAVVPEFQKRGVGTALIRAGIKKLKQKGCPFIVVLGHPGYYPRFGFVPGRTQGIQCE' A
#
# COMPACT_ATOMS: atom_id res chain seq x y z
N VAL A 1 -9.11 0.85 -2.22
CA VAL A 1 -10.20 0.94 -1.19
C VAL A 1 -10.04 2.25 -0.43
N GLY A 2 -11.12 2.97 -0.11
CA GLY A 2 -11.07 4.15 0.76
C GLY A 2 -11.06 3.74 2.23
N ILE A 3 -10.32 4.46 3.06
CA ILE A 3 -10.27 4.27 4.52
C ILE A 3 -11.09 5.38 5.17
N PHE A 4 -11.82 5.08 6.24
CA PHE A 4 -12.65 6.02 7.01
C PHE A 4 -12.51 5.71 8.52
N GLY A 5 -12.53 6.71 9.40
CA GLY A 5 -12.33 6.56 10.84
C GLY A 5 -13.48 7.14 11.69
N PRO A 6 -13.56 6.82 13.00
CA PRO A 6 -14.69 7.20 13.86
C PRO A 6 -14.73 8.67 14.29
N ALA A 7 -13.60 9.39 14.28
CA ALA A 7 -13.53 10.83 14.64
C ALA A 7 -13.71 11.79 13.43
N GLY A 8 -14.14 11.27 12.28
CA GLY A 8 -14.25 11.99 11.01
C GLY A 8 -13.69 11.19 9.82
N SER A 9 -13.85 11.70 8.60
CA SER A 9 -13.32 11.05 7.39
C SER A 9 -11.79 11.20 7.31
N ILE A 10 -11.06 10.23 7.85
CA ILE A 10 -9.62 10.08 7.57
C ILE A 10 -9.48 9.49 6.16
N LYS A 11 -9.34 10.34 5.14
CA LYS A 11 -9.24 9.87 3.75
C LYS A 11 -7.90 9.19 3.52
N GLY A 12 -7.90 7.89 3.31
CA GLY A 12 -6.70 7.13 2.90
C GLY A 12 -7.00 6.13 1.79
N ALA A 13 -5.96 5.50 1.26
CA ALA A 13 -6.10 4.47 0.25
C ALA A 13 -5.49 3.14 0.68
N GLY A 14 -6.23 2.05 0.53
CA GLY A 14 -5.66 0.71 0.52
C GLY A 14 -5.06 0.39 -0.85
N LEU A 15 -3.79 -0.02 -0.87
CA LEU A 15 -3.14 -0.64 -2.03
C LEU A 15 -3.08 -2.15 -1.78
N GLY A 16 -3.78 -2.93 -2.60
CA GLY A 16 -3.95 -4.35 -2.33
C GLY A 16 -4.24 -5.17 -3.58
N LEU A 17 -3.97 -6.47 -3.46
CA LEU A 17 -3.94 -7.50 -4.48
C LEU A 17 -3.03 -7.17 -5.67
N VAL A 18 -1.74 -7.42 -5.49
CA VAL A 18 -0.76 -7.44 -6.59
C VAL A 18 -0.30 -8.87 -6.79
N ALA A 19 -0.59 -9.42 -7.95
CA ALA A 19 -0.11 -10.72 -8.38
C ALA A 19 0.70 -10.57 -9.66
N VAL A 20 1.71 -11.41 -9.80
CA VAL A 20 2.50 -11.55 -11.02
C VAL A 20 2.50 -13.03 -11.37
N VAL A 21 2.09 -13.35 -12.60
CA VAL A 21 2.12 -14.72 -13.11
C VAL A 21 3.54 -15.30 -12.99
N PRO A 22 3.71 -16.59 -12.62
CA PRO A 22 5.01 -17.17 -12.26
C PRO A 22 6.15 -16.88 -13.23
N GLU A 23 5.85 -16.92 -14.53
CA GLU A 23 6.81 -16.73 -15.63
C GLU A 23 7.44 -15.34 -15.64
N PHE A 24 6.75 -14.35 -15.05
CA PHE A 24 7.19 -12.95 -14.98
C PHE A 24 7.63 -12.52 -13.57
N GLN A 25 7.62 -13.43 -12.59
CA GLN A 25 8.12 -13.15 -11.26
C GLN A 25 9.65 -12.93 -11.26
N LYS A 26 10.15 -12.28 -10.21
CA LYS A 26 11.59 -11.94 -10.05
C LYS A 26 12.19 -11.05 -11.16
N ARG A 27 11.38 -10.55 -12.10
CA ARG A 27 11.79 -9.60 -13.16
C ARG A 27 11.48 -8.13 -12.85
N GLY A 28 11.11 -7.81 -11.61
CA GLY A 28 10.76 -6.45 -11.20
C GLY A 28 9.32 -6.01 -11.54
N VAL A 29 8.51 -6.85 -12.18
CA VAL A 29 7.11 -6.53 -12.54
C VAL A 29 6.29 -6.10 -11.32
N GLY A 30 6.32 -6.87 -10.23
CA GLY A 30 5.61 -6.54 -8.99
C GLY A 30 6.07 -5.21 -8.38
N THR A 31 7.36 -4.90 -8.48
CA THR A 31 7.93 -3.61 -8.05
C THR A 31 7.39 -2.46 -8.91
N ALA A 32 7.32 -2.63 -10.23
CA ALA A 32 6.78 -1.63 -11.15
C ALA A 32 5.29 -1.38 -10.87
N LEU A 33 4.49 -2.43 -10.66
CA LEU A 33 3.08 -2.32 -10.32
C LEU A 33 2.84 -1.52 -9.04
N ILE A 34 3.59 -1.82 -7.96
CA ILE A 34 3.47 -1.09 -6.69
C ILE A 34 3.85 0.38 -6.86
N ARG A 35 4.98 0.68 -7.53
CA ARG A 35 5.41 2.07 -7.77
C ARG A 35 4.39 2.85 -8.59
N ALA A 36 3.81 2.24 -9.61
CA ALA A 36 2.76 2.86 -10.43
C ALA A 36 1.51 3.16 -9.59
N GLY A 37 1.09 2.20 -8.75
CA GLY A 37 -0.03 2.39 -7.81
C GLY A 37 0.20 3.56 -6.84
N ILE A 38 1.38 3.61 -6.21
CA ILE A 38 1.77 4.71 -5.31
C ILE A 38 1.75 6.05 -6.05
N LYS A 39 2.33 6.13 -7.26
CA LYS A 39 2.35 7.36 -8.07
C LYS A 39 0.92 7.85 -8.35
N LYS A 40 0.03 6.95 -8.76
CA LYS A 40 -1.38 7.27 -9.05
C LYS A 40 -2.13 7.76 -7.82
N LEU A 41 -1.90 7.15 -6.65
CA LEU A 41 -2.53 7.57 -5.39
C LEU A 41 -2.00 8.93 -4.90
N LYS A 42 -0.69 9.18 -5.04
CA LYS A 42 -0.10 10.50 -4.77
C LYS A 42 -0.71 11.59 -5.66
N GLN A 43 -0.86 11.33 -6.96
CA GLN A 43 -1.48 12.27 -7.90
C GLN A 43 -2.94 12.58 -7.58
N LYS A 44 -3.66 11.65 -6.91
CA LYS A 44 -5.03 11.86 -6.44
C LYS A 44 -5.11 12.59 -5.10
N GLY A 45 -3.98 13.03 -4.53
CA GLY A 45 -3.94 13.68 -3.23
C GLY A 45 -4.26 12.75 -2.06
N CYS A 46 -4.05 11.43 -2.19
CA CYS A 46 -4.23 10.51 -1.08
C CYS A 46 -3.13 10.77 -0.02
N PRO A 47 -3.47 11.14 1.22
CA PRO A 47 -2.48 11.55 2.22
C PRO A 47 -1.67 10.37 2.79
N PHE A 48 -2.21 9.15 2.76
CA PHE A 48 -1.49 7.94 3.13
C PHE A 48 -2.02 6.71 2.39
N ILE A 49 -1.19 5.67 2.37
CA ILE A 49 -1.49 4.38 1.76
C ILE A 49 -1.27 3.29 2.80
N VAL A 50 -2.21 2.36 2.94
CA VAL A 50 -2.04 1.14 3.75
C VAL A 50 -1.95 -0.09 2.86
N VAL A 51 -1.19 -1.07 3.31
CA VAL A 51 -1.03 -2.38 2.67
C VAL A 51 -1.14 -3.45 3.75
N LEU A 52 -1.67 -4.61 3.37
CA LEU A 52 -1.56 -5.83 4.16
C LEU A 52 -0.62 -6.79 3.43
N GLY A 53 0.41 -7.27 4.12
CA GLY A 53 1.29 -8.30 3.56
C GLY A 53 2.64 -8.40 4.26
N HIS A 54 3.58 -9.07 3.58
CA HIS A 54 4.79 -9.56 4.22
C HIS A 54 5.73 -8.43 4.70
N PRO A 55 6.22 -8.47 5.96
CA PRO A 55 7.03 -7.41 6.55
C PRO A 55 8.35 -7.18 5.81
N GLY A 56 8.90 -8.19 5.13
CA GLY A 56 10.11 -8.04 4.31
C GLY A 56 9.89 -7.44 2.91
N TYR A 57 8.65 -7.35 2.42
CA TYR A 57 8.37 -7.00 1.02
C TYR A 57 8.07 -5.51 0.81
N TYR A 58 7.28 -4.91 1.70
CA TYR A 58 6.81 -3.53 1.53
C TYR A 58 7.76 -2.42 2.00
N PRO A 59 8.69 -2.63 2.97
CA PRO A 59 9.64 -1.59 3.37
C PRO A 59 10.49 -1.02 2.25
N ARG A 60 10.79 -1.80 1.20
CA ARG A 60 11.53 -1.32 0.02
C ARG A 60 10.81 -0.24 -0.81
N PHE A 61 9.53 0.02 -0.52
CA PHE A 61 8.75 1.11 -1.12
C PHE A 61 8.49 2.27 -0.13
N GLY A 62 9.07 2.22 1.07
CA GLY A 62 8.89 3.23 2.12
C GLY A 62 7.70 2.99 3.06
N PHE A 63 7.08 1.80 3.03
CA PHE A 63 6.07 1.44 4.02
C PHE A 63 6.71 1.12 5.38
N VAL A 64 6.02 1.50 6.45
CA VAL A 64 6.38 1.18 7.84
C VAL A 64 5.25 0.37 8.49
N PRO A 65 5.53 -0.39 9.56
CA PRO A 65 4.48 -1.12 10.27
C PRO A 65 3.37 -0.17 10.77
N GLY A 66 2.11 -0.46 10.46
CA GLY A 66 0.98 0.41 10.83
C GLY A 66 0.91 0.70 12.33
N ARG A 67 1.24 -0.28 13.18
CA ARG A 67 1.21 -0.14 14.64
C ARG A 67 2.10 1.00 15.14
N THR A 68 3.23 1.31 14.49
CA THR A 68 4.10 2.43 14.89
C THR A 68 3.49 3.79 14.58
N GLN A 69 2.42 3.82 13.78
CA GLN A 69 1.63 5.00 13.43
C GLN A 69 0.24 4.99 14.08
N GLY A 70 0.00 4.09 15.06
CA GLY A 70 -1.30 3.94 15.71
C GLY A 70 -2.39 3.31 14.82
N ILE A 71 -2.02 2.70 13.69
CA ILE A 71 -2.95 2.02 12.76
C ILE A 71 -2.85 0.51 12.98
N GLN A 72 -3.96 -0.11 13.35
CA GLN A 72 -4.07 -1.56 13.50
C GLN A 72 -5.35 -2.07 12.87
N CYS A 73 -5.32 -3.31 12.41
CA CYS A 73 -6.51 -4.05 12.03
C CYS A 73 -7.02 -4.79 13.28
N GLU A 74 -8.32 -4.79 13.48
CA GLU A 74 -9.03 -5.64 14.45
C GLU A 74 -9.47 -6.95 13.77
#